data_AF-A0A5D9C2U2-F1
#
_entry.id   AF-A0A5D9C2U2-F1
#
_cell.length_a   1.000
_cell.length_b   1.000
_cell.length_c   1.000
_cell.angle_alpha   90.00
_cell.angle_beta   90.00
_cell.angle_gamma   90.00
#
_symmetry.space_group_name_H-M   'P 1'
#
loop_
_entity.id
_entity.type
_entity.pdbx_description
1 polymer ?
#
loop_
_entity_poly.entity_id
_entity_poly.type
_entity_poly.pdbx_seq_one_letter_code
_entity_poly.pdbx_strand_id
1 'polypeptide(L)'
;MAGDGAHIRIKLATEEPVALNDFVGSFVGIGSQFDKFVARDHPTIKADSEFFVKEVRAGCIEADLVAWVAPIIGGLPGMSAVDMIDRVQILTSFVSDLQERIGNYFKPGGRDPRATKSDLADYHKAVAAIARDPNASGVIEAAVFESDGREVRSAFRFRSIDAQVAQREIAEHRKEIEARLDENQTRVLLRFVRPSVEASKPGKKGGERGVIESIHKRALPVLYASDLAEQRMHHEKLQLAGNIFRALFDVDVNIEAGVSGRPIAYRIMQVHDVLDDAGDETLDL
;
A
#
# COMPACT_ATOMS: atom_id res chain seq x y z
N MET A 1 23.91 -2.07 -22.23
CA MET A 1 24.71 -2.13 -20.98
C MET A 1 23.98 -2.91 -19.88
N ALA A 2 23.35 -4.05 -20.20
CA ALA A 2 22.66 -4.92 -19.23
C ALA A 2 23.08 -6.40 -19.44
N GLY A 3 24.40 -6.60 -19.60
CA GLY A 3 24.97 -7.91 -19.91
C GLY A 3 25.28 -8.75 -18.68
N ASP A 4 25.77 -8.11 -17.61
CA ASP A 4 26.35 -8.82 -16.47
C ASP A 4 25.70 -8.39 -15.15
N GLY A 5 25.43 -9.37 -14.28
CA GLY A 5 24.91 -9.17 -12.93
C GLY A 5 23.47 -9.65 -12.69
N ALA A 6 23.07 -9.63 -11.43
CA ALA A 6 21.76 -10.12 -11.00
C ALA A 6 20.63 -9.12 -11.30
N HIS A 7 19.57 -9.59 -11.95
CA HIS A 7 18.38 -8.81 -12.25
C HIS A 7 17.11 -9.67 -12.24
N ILE A 8 15.95 -9.02 -12.20
CA ILE A 8 14.68 -9.71 -12.36
C ILE A 8 14.32 -9.69 -13.84
N ARG A 9 14.05 -10.85 -14.41
CA ARG A 9 13.54 -11.01 -15.77
C ARG A 9 12.05 -11.26 -15.73
N ILE A 10 11.32 -10.54 -16.57
CA ILE A 10 9.90 -10.78 -16.79
C ILE A 10 9.73 -11.23 -18.24
N LYS A 11 9.10 -12.39 -18.40
CA LYS A 11 8.70 -12.93 -19.69
C LYS A 11 7.20 -13.10 -19.72
N LEU A 12 6.55 -12.47 -20.69
CA LEU A 12 5.14 -12.62 -20.98
C LEU A 12 5.03 -13.30 -22.35
N ALA A 13 4.52 -14.52 -22.40
CA ALA A 13 4.24 -15.25 -23.63
C ALA A 13 2.74 -15.22 -23.88
N THR A 14 2.34 -14.73 -25.04
CA THR A 14 0.93 -14.54 -25.44
C THR A 14 0.70 -15.11 -26.84
N GLU A 15 -0.46 -15.68 -27.09
CA GLU A 15 -0.91 -16.07 -28.42
C GLU A 15 -1.68 -14.93 -29.10
N GLU A 16 -2.43 -14.14 -28.31
CA GLU A 16 -3.18 -12.98 -28.79
C GLU A 16 -2.40 -11.66 -28.63
N PRO A 17 -2.72 -10.64 -29.43
CA PRO A 17 -2.17 -9.30 -29.24
C PRO A 17 -2.55 -8.72 -27.87
N VAL A 18 -1.54 -8.35 -27.09
CA VAL A 18 -1.74 -7.69 -25.79
C VAL A 18 -1.85 -6.18 -25.98
N ALA A 19 -2.83 -5.56 -25.31
CA ALA A 19 -2.93 -4.11 -25.27
C ALA A 19 -1.71 -3.50 -24.57
N LEU A 20 -1.11 -2.49 -25.19
CA LEU A 20 0.11 -1.83 -24.68
C LEU A 20 -0.04 -1.35 -23.22
N ASN A 21 -1.22 -0.89 -22.83
CA ASN A 21 -1.48 -0.43 -21.47
C ASN A 21 -1.45 -1.57 -20.43
N ASP A 22 -2.00 -2.73 -20.75
CA ASP A 22 -1.95 -3.89 -19.83
C ASP A 22 -0.51 -4.39 -19.72
N PHE A 23 0.22 -4.39 -20.84
CA PHE A 23 1.64 -4.72 -20.90
C PHE A 23 2.50 -3.78 -20.03
N VAL A 24 2.46 -2.47 -20.28
CA VAL A 24 3.19 -1.47 -19.47
C VAL A 24 2.74 -1.55 -18.01
N GLY A 25 1.44 -1.74 -17.80
CA GLY A 25 0.84 -1.93 -16.48
C GLY A 25 1.50 -3.05 -15.69
N SER A 26 1.76 -4.21 -16.32
CA SER A 26 2.40 -5.34 -15.64
C SER A 26 3.78 -5.00 -15.08
N PHE A 27 4.65 -4.33 -15.83
CA PHE A 27 5.95 -3.90 -15.31
C PHE A 27 5.82 -2.86 -14.21
N VAL A 28 4.98 -1.84 -14.42
CA VAL A 28 4.75 -0.79 -13.42
C VAL A 28 4.22 -1.38 -12.11
N GLY A 29 3.30 -2.34 -12.17
CA GLY A 29 2.78 -3.05 -11.00
C GLY A 29 3.87 -3.82 -10.27
N ILE A 30 4.70 -4.57 -11.00
CA ILE A 30 5.80 -5.35 -10.42
C ILE A 30 6.88 -4.45 -9.81
N GLY A 31 7.27 -3.35 -10.48
CA GLY A 31 8.23 -2.37 -9.96
C GLY A 31 7.75 -1.69 -8.69
N SER A 32 6.49 -1.24 -8.67
CA SER A 32 5.86 -0.68 -7.46
C SER A 32 5.89 -1.66 -6.29
N GLN A 33 5.64 -2.95 -6.54
CA GLN A 33 5.75 -3.99 -5.50
C GLN A 33 7.19 -4.20 -5.05
N PHE A 34 8.18 -4.11 -5.95
CA PHE A 34 9.59 -4.19 -5.59
C PHE A 34 10.00 -3.03 -4.67
N ASP A 35 9.63 -1.80 -5.01
CA ASP A 35 9.94 -0.62 -4.19
C ASP A 35 9.32 -0.73 -2.79
N LYS A 36 8.07 -1.20 -2.71
CA LYS A 36 7.37 -1.45 -1.44
C LYS A 36 8.03 -2.56 -0.64
N PHE A 37 8.46 -3.64 -1.29
CA PHE A 37 9.17 -4.75 -0.67
C PHE A 37 10.48 -4.27 -0.04
N VAL A 38 11.31 -3.53 -0.78
CA VAL A 38 12.58 -3.00 -0.27
C VAL A 38 12.33 -2.02 0.88
N ALA A 39 11.36 -1.13 0.77
CA ALA A 39 11.03 -0.19 1.85
C ALA A 39 10.55 -0.89 3.14
N ARG A 40 9.90 -2.06 3.01
CA ARG A 40 9.37 -2.86 4.13
C ARG A 40 10.47 -3.71 4.78
N ASP A 41 11.25 -4.44 3.99
CA ASP A 41 12.15 -5.49 4.47
C ASP A 41 13.60 -5.04 4.57
N HIS A 42 13.97 -3.97 3.86
CA HIS A 42 15.30 -3.37 3.85
C HIS A 42 15.23 -1.84 4.09
N PRO A 43 14.69 -1.39 5.24
CA PRO A 43 14.36 0.02 5.49
C PRO A 43 15.58 0.95 5.59
N THR A 44 16.80 0.40 5.63
CA THR A 44 18.05 1.15 5.57
C THR A 44 18.47 1.49 4.14
N ILE A 45 17.74 0.98 3.15
CA ILE A 45 18.09 1.05 1.74
C ILE A 45 16.93 1.61 0.93
N LYS A 46 17.25 2.49 -0.02
CA LYS A 46 16.30 3.02 -0.99
C LYS A 46 16.42 2.21 -2.27
N ALA A 47 15.29 1.71 -2.75
CA ALA A 47 15.16 1.18 -4.10
C ALA A 47 14.71 2.29 -5.06
N ASP A 48 15.28 2.25 -6.26
CA ASP A 48 14.74 2.86 -7.46
C ASP A 48 14.70 1.78 -8.53
N SER A 49 13.50 1.43 -9.00
CA SER A 49 13.29 0.35 -9.95
C SER A 49 13.03 0.90 -11.36
N GLU A 50 13.89 0.53 -12.30
CA GLU A 50 13.74 0.89 -13.71
C GLU A 50 13.71 -0.37 -14.58
N PHE A 51 12.75 -0.44 -15.49
CA PHE A 51 12.62 -1.55 -16.43
C PHE A 51 13.24 -1.21 -17.78
N PHE A 52 14.06 -2.11 -18.30
CA PHE A 52 14.59 -2.04 -19.65
C PHE A 52 14.00 -3.17 -20.47
N VAL A 53 13.29 -2.81 -21.55
CA VAL A 53 12.78 -3.80 -22.51
C VAL A 53 13.97 -4.38 -23.26
N LYS A 54 14.20 -5.68 -23.09
CA LYS A 54 15.31 -6.38 -23.74
C LYS A 54 14.93 -6.83 -25.14
N GLU A 55 13.75 -7.40 -25.29
CA GLU A 55 13.31 -7.96 -26.55
C GLU A 55 11.78 -8.00 -26.68
N VAL A 56 11.27 -7.60 -27.84
CA VAL A 56 9.85 -7.69 -28.22
C VAL A 56 9.76 -8.57 -29.47
N ARG A 57 9.07 -9.71 -29.37
CA ARG A 57 8.78 -10.63 -30.48
C ARG A 57 7.27 -10.86 -30.60
N ALA A 58 6.83 -11.35 -31.76
CA ALA A 58 5.44 -11.80 -31.91
C ALA A 58 5.13 -12.88 -30.87
N GLY A 59 4.12 -12.64 -30.04
CA GLY A 59 3.67 -13.55 -28.99
C GLY A 59 4.62 -13.74 -27.80
N CYS A 60 5.68 -12.93 -27.68
CA CYS A 60 6.57 -13.00 -26.52
C CYS A 60 7.29 -11.70 -26.28
N ILE A 61 7.26 -11.23 -25.04
CA ILE A 61 8.01 -10.03 -24.63
C ILE A 61 8.85 -10.33 -23.40
N GLU A 62 10.09 -9.87 -23.43
CA GLU A 62 11.10 -10.06 -22.38
C GLU A 62 11.66 -8.69 -21.96
N ALA A 63 11.54 -8.39 -20.67
CA ALA A 63 12.10 -7.18 -20.07
C ALA A 63 12.89 -7.53 -18.81
N ASP A 64 13.96 -6.79 -18.59
CA ASP A 64 14.83 -6.94 -17.43
C ASP A 64 14.63 -5.72 -16.52
N LEU A 65 14.30 -5.97 -15.25
CA LEU A 65 14.25 -4.98 -14.19
C LEU A 65 15.65 -4.81 -13.61
N VAL A 66 16.20 -3.62 -13.79
CA VAL A 66 17.45 -3.23 -13.16
C VAL A 66 17.11 -2.42 -11.92
N ALA A 67 17.14 -3.07 -10.77
CA ALA A 67 16.93 -2.40 -9.49
C ALA A 67 18.23 -1.75 -9.02
N TRP A 68 18.22 -0.42 -8.85
CA TRP A 68 19.29 0.30 -8.17
C TRP A 68 18.94 0.41 -6.69
N VAL A 69 19.88 0.02 -5.86
CA VAL A 69 19.68 -0.16 -4.42
C VAL A 69 20.81 0.60 -3.72
N ALA A 70 20.48 1.67 -2.99
CA ALA A 70 21.47 2.56 -2.37
C ALA A 70 21.10 2.87 -0.90
N PRO A 71 22.08 2.99 0.02
CA PRO A 71 21.81 3.29 1.42
C PRO A 71 21.15 4.67 1.62
N ILE A 72 20.18 4.77 2.54
CA ILE A 72 19.37 5.98 2.78
C ILE A 72 20.16 7.06 3.54
N ILE A 73 21.10 6.67 4.39
CA ILE A 73 21.95 7.60 5.13
C ILE A 73 23.13 7.96 4.23
N GLY A 74 23.26 9.25 3.91
CA GLY A 74 24.39 9.78 3.13
C GLY A 74 25.70 9.17 3.61
N GLY A 75 26.35 8.42 2.72
CA GLY A 75 27.35 7.42 3.07
C GLY A 75 28.46 7.97 3.96
N LEU A 76 28.72 7.26 5.06
CA LEU A 76 30.04 7.29 5.67
C LEU A 76 31.04 6.72 4.63
N PRO A 77 32.21 7.34 4.43
CA PRO A 77 33.24 6.78 3.56
C PRO A 77 33.63 5.39 4.10
N GLY A 78 33.36 4.34 3.32
CA GLY A 78 33.65 2.94 3.69
C GLY A 78 32.44 2.00 3.75
N MET A 79 31.20 2.51 3.71
CA MET A 79 29.99 1.69 3.50
C MET A 79 29.52 1.82 2.05
N SER A 80 30.30 1.31 1.11
CA SER A 80 29.97 1.33 -0.32
C SER A 80 29.49 -0.03 -0.80
N ALA A 81 28.38 0.00 -1.56
CA ALA A 81 27.77 -1.09 -2.32
C ALA A 81 27.09 -2.19 -1.47
N VAL A 82 25.82 -2.44 -1.77
CA VAL A 82 25.19 -3.73 -1.48
C VAL A 82 25.99 -4.77 -2.26
N ASP A 83 26.61 -5.74 -1.59
CA ASP A 83 27.39 -6.77 -2.25
C ASP A 83 26.52 -7.54 -3.25
N MET A 84 27.12 -8.08 -4.31
CA MET A 84 26.37 -8.81 -5.34
C MET A 84 25.57 -9.99 -4.76
N ILE A 85 26.08 -10.62 -3.69
CA ILE A 85 25.39 -11.68 -2.94
C ILE A 85 24.10 -11.14 -2.28
N ASP A 86 24.20 -10.00 -1.60
CA ASP A 86 23.05 -9.34 -0.96
C ASP A 86 22.00 -8.93 -2.00
N ARG A 87 22.44 -8.44 -3.17
CA ARG A 87 21.53 -8.10 -4.27
C ARG A 87 20.78 -9.33 -4.79
N VAL A 88 21.48 -10.45 -5.03
CA VAL A 88 20.85 -11.71 -5.47
C VAL A 88 19.81 -12.17 -4.46
N GLN A 89 20.14 -12.11 -3.17
CA GLN A 89 19.24 -12.50 -2.10
C GLN A 89 17.99 -11.62 -2.07
N ILE A 90 18.15 -10.28 -2.13
CA ILE A 90 17.03 -9.32 -2.18
C ILE A 90 16.09 -9.63 -3.35
N LEU A 91 16.63 -9.83 -4.56
CA LEU A 91 15.84 -10.13 -5.75
C LEU A 91 15.12 -11.49 -5.63
N THR A 92 15.81 -12.49 -5.09
CA THR A 92 15.25 -13.83 -4.86
C THR A 92 14.10 -13.78 -3.86
N SER A 93 14.30 -13.11 -2.72
CA SER A 93 13.29 -12.91 -1.69
C SER A 93 12.09 -12.12 -2.21
N PHE A 94 12.31 -11.11 -3.05
CA PHE A 94 11.23 -10.37 -3.69
C PHE A 94 10.37 -11.27 -4.57
N VAL A 95 10.97 -12.09 -5.45
CA VAL A 95 10.20 -12.98 -6.33
C VAL A 95 9.39 -13.98 -5.50
N SER A 96 9.94 -14.48 -4.40
CA SER A 96 9.23 -15.35 -3.46
C SER A 96 8.08 -14.63 -2.72
N ASP A 97 8.28 -13.40 -2.24
CA ASP A 97 7.23 -12.58 -1.61
C ASP A 97 6.10 -12.31 -2.60
N LEU A 98 6.44 -11.91 -3.83
CA LEU A 98 5.48 -11.64 -4.89
C LEU A 98 4.66 -12.89 -5.23
N GLN A 99 5.32 -14.06 -5.35
CA GLN A 99 4.65 -15.33 -5.57
C GLN A 99 3.71 -15.69 -4.43
N GLU A 100 4.12 -15.53 -3.18
CA GLU A 100 3.27 -15.82 -2.02
C GLU A 100 2.04 -14.90 -2.00
N ARG A 101 2.24 -13.60 -2.18
CA ARG A 101 1.18 -12.60 -2.07
C ARG A 101 0.19 -12.69 -3.24
N ILE A 102 0.66 -12.73 -4.49
CA ILE A 102 -0.23 -12.87 -5.66
C ILE A 102 -0.80 -14.28 -5.75
N GLY A 103 -0.01 -15.32 -5.45
CA GLY A 103 -0.44 -16.71 -5.49
C GLY A 103 -1.59 -17.03 -4.56
N ASN A 104 -1.76 -16.28 -3.47
CA ASN A 104 -2.96 -16.38 -2.62
C ASN A 104 -4.26 -16.16 -3.40
N TYR A 105 -4.25 -15.37 -4.48
CA TYR A 105 -5.41 -15.08 -5.31
C TYR A 105 -5.63 -16.07 -6.46
N PHE A 106 -4.77 -17.08 -6.64
CA PHE A 106 -4.92 -18.08 -7.72
C PHE A 106 -5.99 -19.13 -7.44
N LYS A 107 -6.65 -19.04 -6.27
CA LYS A 107 -7.77 -19.89 -5.88
C LYS A 107 -8.98 -19.03 -5.52
N PRO A 108 -10.21 -19.49 -5.84
CA PRO A 108 -11.42 -18.80 -5.42
C PRO A 108 -11.47 -18.55 -3.91
N GLY A 109 -11.88 -17.34 -3.50
CA GLY A 109 -11.92 -16.93 -2.09
C GLY A 109 -10.56 -16.66 -1.44
N GLY A 110 -9.47 -16.74 -2.21
CA GLY A 110 -8.12 -16.47 -1.72
C GLY A 110 -7.90 -14.99 -1.38
N ARG A 111 -7.19 -14.71 -0.29
CA ARG A 111 -6.92 -13.34 0.20
C ARG A 111 -5.50 -13.24 0.78
N ASP A 112 -4.79 -12.15 0.48
CA ASP A 112 -3.63 -11.71 1.26
C ASP A 112 -4.11 -10.72 2.35
N PRO A 113 -4.15 -11.10 3.63
CA PRO A 113 -4.63 -10.23 4.70
C PRO A 113 -3.76 -8.99 4.92
N ARG A 114 -2.54 -8.98 4.36
CA ARG A 114 -1.60 -7.85 4.45
C ARG A 114 -1.77 -6.86 3.28
N ALA A 115 -2.58 -7.17 2.28
CA ALA A 115 -2.70 -6.35 1.07
C ALA A 115 -3.47 -5.06 1.31
N THR A 116 -2.89 -3.94 0.88
CA THR A 116 -3.56 -2.63 0.84
C THR A 116 -4.28 -2.42 -0.49
N LYS A 117 -5.16 -1.41 -0.60
CA LYS A 117 -5.79 -1.03 -1.90
C LYS A 117 -4.77 -0.81 -3.01
N SER A 118 -3.65 -0.16 -2.67
CA SER A 118 -2.57 0.08 -3.63
C SER A 118 -1.89 -1.22 -4.06
N ASP A 119 -1.73 -2.19 -3.15
CA ASP A 119 -1.17 -3.50 -3.52
C ASP A 119 -2.10 -4.26 -4.45
N LEU A 120 -3.40 -4.27 -4.15
CA LEU A 120 -4.39 -4.90 -5.03
C LEU A 120 -4.42 -4.27 -6.42
N ALA A 121 -4.27 -2.95 -6.52
CA ALA A 121 -4.16 -2.27 -7.82
C ALA A 121 -2.91 -2.72 -8.59
N ASP A 122 -1.78 -2.89 -7.90
CA ASP A 122 -0.53 -3.34 -8.53
C ASP A 122 -0.59 -4.82 -8.94
N TYR A 123 -1.16 -5.69 -8.10
CA TYR A 123 -1.36 -7.10 -8.41
C TYR A 123 -2.27 -7.27 -9.63
N HIS A 124 -3.37 -6.51 -9.67
CA HIS A 124 -4.28 -6.54 -10.80
C HIS A 124 -3.56 -6.19 -12.11
N LYS A 125 -2.69 -5.17 -12.10
CA LYS A 125 -1.87 -4.81 -13.27
C LYS A 125 -0.85 -5.89 -13.61
N ALA A 126 -0.19 -6.49 -12.61
CA ALA A 126 0.81 -7.53 -12.79
C ALA A 126 0.28 -8.76 -13.54
N VAL A 127 -0.98 -9.13 -13.33
CA VAL A 127 -1.61 -10.30 -13.98
C VAL A 127 -2.42 -9.96 -15.24
N ALA A 128 -2.68 -8.68 -15.52
CA ALA A 128 -3.68 -8.26 -16.52
C ALA A 128 -3.38 -8.74 -17.94
N ALA A 129 -2.12 -8.64 -18.39
CA ALA A 129 -1.72 -9.07 -19.72
C ALA A 129 -1.96 -10.57 -19.94
N ILE A 130 -1.70 -11.40 -18.92
CA ILE A 130 -1.85 -12.86 -18.99
C ILE A 130 -3.32 -13.28 -18.83
N ALA A 131 -4.12 -12.55 -18.04
CA ALA A 131 -5.51 -12.91 -17.82
C ALA A 131 -6.41 -12.71 -19.05
N ARG A 132 -6.07 -11.75 -19.93
CA ARG A 132 -6.87 -11.41 -21.12
C ARG A 132 -6.70 -12.38 -22.27
N ASP A 133 -5.54 -13.02 -22.36
CA ASP A 133 -5.25 -14.02 -23.38
C ASP A 133 -5.52 -15.41 -22.79
N PRO A 134 -6.39 -16.25 -23.39
CA PRO A 134 -6.73 -17.58 -22.88
C PRO A 134 -5.57 -18.57 -22.76
N ASN A 135 -4.50 -18.41 -23.56
CA ASN A 135 -3.38 -19.34 -23.68
C ASN A 135 -2.03 -18.72 -23.35
N ALA A 136 -2.02 -17.59 -22.64
CA ALA A 136 -0.82 -16.91 -22.19
C ALA A 136 -0.17 -17.53 -20.94
N SER A 137 1.11 -17.19 -20.76
CA SER A 137 1.87 -17.50 -19.55
C SER A 137 2.83 -16.38 -19.17
N GLY A 138 2.95 -16.16 -17.86
CA GLY A 138 3.86 -15.20 -17.27
C GLY A 138 4.94 -15.90 -16.46
N VAL A 139 6.16 -15.40 -16.56
CA VAL A 139 7.31 -15.85 -15.76
C VAL A 139 8.05 -14.63 -15.24
N ILE A 140 8.25 -14.57 -13.92
CA ILE A 140 9.06 -13.55 -13.24
C ILE A 140 10.19 -14.29 -12.54
N GLU A 141 11.43 -14.06 -12.94
CA GLU A 141 12.60 -14.80 -12.45
C GLU A 141 13.65 -13.86 -11.88
N ALA A 142 14.19 -14.18 -10.71
CA ALA A 142 15.45 -13.61 -10.24
C ALA A 142 16.57 -14.48 -10.80
N ALA A 143 17.44 -13.90 -11.63
CA ALA A 143 18.51 -14.63 -12.30
C ALA A 143 19.85 -13.88 -12.23
N VAL A 144 20.92 -14.68 -12.12
CA VAL A 144 22.30 -14.21 -12.24
C VAL A 144 22.77 -14.50 -13.65
N PHE A 145 23.31 -13.47 -14.30
CA PHE A 145 23.84 -13.55 -15.66
C PHE A 145 25.35 -13.38 -15.57
N GLU A 146 26.06 -14.45 -15.92
CA GLU A 146 27.51 -14.53 -15.97
C GLU A 146 27.94 -14.84 -17.41
N SER A 147 29.21 -14.62 -17.70
CA SER A 147 29.78 -14.80 -19.05
C SER A 147 29.64 -16.21 -19.61
N ASP A 148 29.42 -17.22 -18.76
CA ASP A 148 29.31 -18.65 -19.10
C ASP A 148 27.86 -19.17 -19.01
N GLY A 149 26.89 -18.37 -18.58
CA GLY A 149 25.51 -18.83 -18.53
C GLY A 149 24.54 -18.00 -17.69
N ARG A 150 23.33 -18.56 -17.56
CA ARG A 150 22.22 -17.98 -16.79
C ARG A 150 21.85 -18.94 -15.67
N GLU A 151 21.92 -18.47 -14.43
CA GLU A 151 21.45 -19.23 -13.27
C GLU A 151 20.17 -18.59 -12.70
N VAL A 152 19.06 -19.35 -12.73
CA VAL A 152 17.78 -18.91 -12.16
C VAL A 152 17.74 -19.28 -10.68
N ARG A 153 17.63 -18.27 -9.81
CA ARG A 153 17.61 -18.44 -8.34
C ARG A 153 16.20 -18.61 -7.78
N SER A 154 15.23 -17.91 -8.36
CA SER A 154 13.80 -18.02 -8.01
C SER A 154 12.96 -17.68 -9.23
N ALA A 155 11.78 -18.29 -9.34
CA ALA A 155 10.88 -18.09 -10.47
C ALA A 155 9.42 -18.24 -10.05
N PHE A 156 8.65 -17.18 -10.29
CA PHE A 156 7.20 -17.18 -10.19
C PHE A 156 6.60 -17.40 -11.57
N ARG A 157 5.83 -18.48 -11.73
CA ARG A 157 5.18 -18.87 -12.99
C ARG A 157 3.68 -18.93 -12.82
N PHE A 158 2.95 -18.41 -13.79
CA PHE A 158 1.49 -18.41 -13.78
C PHE A 158 0.93 -18.44 -15.20
N ARG A 159 -0.27 -19.00 -15.35
CA ARG A 159 -0.96 -19.12 -16.64
C ARG A 159 -2.25 -18.29 -16.63
N SER A 160 -2.87 -18.16 -17.80
CA SER A 160 -4.14 -17.44 -17.98
C SER A 160 -5.23 -17.83 -16.99
N ILE A 161 -5.39 -19.14 -16.73
CA ILE A 161 -6.40 -19.63 -15.77
C ILE A 161 -6.16 -19.04 -14.37
N ASP A 162 -4.92 -19.08 -13.90
CA ASP A 162 -4.54 -18.55 -12.58
C ASP A 162 -4.70 -17.02 -12.54
N ALA A 163 -4.29 -16.35 -13.62
CA ALA A 163 -4.36 -14.90 -13.76
C ALA A 163 -5.82 -14.39 -13.80
N GLN A 164 -6.72 -15.11 -14.46
CA GLN A 164 -8.16 -14.80 -14.52
C GLN A 164 -8.83 -14.97 -13.16
N VAL A 165 -8.50 -16.04 -12.43
CA VAL A 165 -8.96 -16.21 -11.05
C VAL A 165 -8.43 -15.06 -10.21
N ALA A 166 -7.13 -14.76 -10.30
CA ALA A 166 -6.51 -13.67 -9.56
C ALA A 166 -7.21 -12.33 -9.81
N GLN A 167 -7.47 -11.95 -11.07
CA GLN A 167 -8.14 -10.69 -11.38
C GLN A 167 -9.49 -10.56 -10.68
N ARG A 168 -10.31 -11.61 -10.73
CA ARG A 168 -11.62 -11.61 -10.07
C ARG A 168 -11.47 -11.50 -8.55
N GLU A 169 -10.62 -12.33 -7.94
CA GLU A 169 -10.45 -12.34 -6.48
C GLU A 169 -9.83 -11.05 -5.95
N ILE A 170 -8.89 -10.44 -6.70
CA ILE A 170 -8.29 -9.14 -6.38
C ILE A 170 -9.36 -8.04 -6.45
N ALA A 171 -10.21 -8.05 -7.48
CA ALA A 171 -11.30 -7.08 -7.62
C ALA A 171 -12.32 -7.20 -6.47
N GLU A 172 -12.70 -8.42 -6.09
CA GLU A 172 -13.60 -8.65 -4.95
C GLU A 172 -12.95 -8.23 -3.63
N HIS A 173 -11.69 -8.59 -3.38
CA HIS A 173 -10.98 -8.14 -2.16
C HIS A 173 -10.86 -6.61 -2.08
N ARG A 174 -10.70 -5.95 -3.22
CA ARG A 174 -10.68 -4.50 -3.28
C ARG A 174 -12.04 -3.92 -2.86
N LYS A 175 -13.15 -4.48 -3.36
CA LYS A 175 -14.50 -4.10 -2.94
C LYS A 175 -14.72 -4.35 -1.44
N GLU A 176 -14.22 -5.46 -0.89
CA GLU A 176 -14.29 -5.75 0.54
C GLU A 176 -13.55 -4.70 1.39
N ILE A 177 -12.35 -4.28 0.96
CA ILE A 177 -11.61 -3.22 1.64
C ILE A 177 -12.30 -1.86 1.47
N GLU A 178 -12.88 -1.58 0.31
CA GLU A 178 -13.67 -0.37 0.06
C GLU A 178 -14.92 -0.33 0.95
N ALA A 179 -15.69 -1.41 1.00
CA ALA A 179 -16.85 -1.55 1.86
C ALA A 179 -16.50 -1.37 3.34
N ARG A 180 -15.39 -1.94 3.82
CA ARG A 180 -14.90 -1.75 5.19
C ARG A 180 -14.48 -0.32 5.54
N LEU A 181 -14.12 0.49 4.55
CA LEU A 181 -13.79 1.91 4.76
C LEU A 181 -15.04 2.80 4.65
N ASP A 182 -16.03 2.36 3.87
CA ASP A 182 -17.39 2.91 3.87
C ASP A 182 -18.23 2.46 5.09
N GLU A 183 -17.70 1.57 5.95
CA GLU A 183 -18.34 1.22 7.21
C GLU A 183 -18.32 2.43 8.14
N ASN A 184 -19.47 3.12 8.18
CA ASN A 184 -19.83 4.01 9.28
C ASN A 184 -19.50 3.31 10.59
N GLN A 185 -18.52 3.83 11.30
CA GLN A 185 -18.19 3.37 12.63
C GLN A 185 -19.20 4.01 13.57
N THR A 186 -20.01 3.17 14.21
CA THR A 186 -21.00 3.64 15.17
C THR A 186 -20.42 3.63 16.57
N ARG A 187 -20.83 4.59 17.39
CA ARG A 187 -20.54 4.63 18.83
C ARG A 187 -19.05 4.56 19.17
N VAL A 188 -18.22 5.35 18.48
CA VAL A 188 -16.78 5.44 18.73
C VAL A 188 -16.41 6.71 19.49
N LEU A 189 -15.32 6.63 20.26
CA LEU A 189 -14.87 7.74 21.11
C LEU A 189 -13.87 8.63 20.36
N LEU A 190 -14.27 9.86 20.10
CA LEU A 190 -13.46 10.91 19.52
C LEU A 190 -12.93 11.85 20.60
N ARG A 191 -11.62 12.08 20.60
CA ARG A 191 -10.98 13.10 21.44
C ARG A 191 -10.38 14.20 20.58
N PHE A 192 -10.73 15.46 20.84
CA PHE A 192 -10.10 16.58 20.14
C PHE A 192 -8.65 16.79 20.62
N VAL A 193 -7.79 17.26 19.72
CA VAL A 193 -6.41 17.63 20.05
C VAL A 193 -6.18 19.12 19.89
N ARG A 194 -5.33 19.69 20.75
CA ARG A 194 -4.94 21.09 20.61
C ARG A 194 -4.25 21.31 19.27
N PRO A 195 -4.55 22.42 18.55
CA PRO A 195 -3.77 22.81 17.40
C PRO A 195 -2.31 22.98 17.83
N SER A 196 -1.40 22.18 17.26
CA SER A 196 0.05 22.40 17.41
C SER A 196 0.45 23.72 16.74
N VAL A 197 1.41 24.43 17.31
CA VAL A 197 1.97 25.69 16.77
C VAL A 197 2.44 25.54 15.32
N GLU A 198 2.87 24.33 14.90
CA GLU A 198 3.28 24.03 13.52
C GLU A 198 2.13 24.01 12.51
N ALA A 199 0.88 23.86 12.96
CA ALA A 199 -0.31 23.92 12.11
C ALA A 199 -0.66 25.36 11.69
N SER A 200 0.04 26.36 12.24
CA SER A 200 -0.17 27.79 11.97
C SER A 200 0.63 28.31 10.76
N LYS A 201 1.27 27.43 9.96
CA LYS A 201 1.93 27.87 8.72
C LYS A 201 0.89 28.45 7.75
N PRO A 202 1.10 29.66 7.21
CA PRO A 202 0.15 30.30 6.29
C PRO A 202 -0.12 29.39 5.08
N GLY A 203 -1.39 29.08 4.81
CA GLY A 203 -1.83 28.30 3.65
C GLY A 203 -2.42 26.92 3.94
N LYS A 204 -2.33 26.40 5.18
CA LYS A 204 -3.11 25.21 5.59
C LYS A 204 -4.34 25.66 6.37
N LYS A 205 -5.55 25.35 5.86
CA LYS A 205 -6.81 25.59 6.59
C LYS A 205 -6.74 24.85 7.93
N GLY A 206 -6.56 25.58 9.02
CA GLY A 206 -6.58 25.06 10.38
C GLY A 206 -7.99 24.62 10.75
N GLY A 207 -8.35 23.38 10.39
CA GLY A 207 -9.56 22.73 10.85
C GLY A 207 -9.35 22.01 12.19
N GLU A 208 -10.45 21.70 12.88
CA GLU A 208 -10.42 20.88 14.08
C GLU A 208 -9.82 19.50 13.79
N ARG A 209 -9.09 18.95 14.77
CA ARG A 209 -8.49 17.63 14.65
C ARG A 209 -8.84 16.79 15.87
N GLY A 210 -8.99 15.49 15.65
CA GLY A 210 -9.27 14.55 16.72
C GLY A 210 -8.65 13.19 16.47
N VAL A 211 -8.64 12.39 17.51
CA VAL A 211 -8.12 11.02 17.53
C VAL A 211 -9.27 10.10 17.93
N ILE A 212 -9.42 9.00 17.19
CA ILE A 212 -10.25 7.87 17.57
C ILE A 212 -9.30 6.68 17.69
N GLU A 213 -8.92 6.33 18.92
CA GLU A 213 -7.82 5.38 19.17
C GLU A 213 -8.12 3.97 18.64
N SER A 214 -9.40 3.59 18.58
CA SER A 214 -9.85 2.32 17.98
C SER A 214 -9.68 2.26 16.47
N ILE A 215 -9.59 3.41 15.78
CA ILE A 215 -9.45 3.49 14.32
C ILE A 215 -8.00 3.82 13.94
N HIS A 216 -7.44 4.90 14.49
CA HIS A 216 -6.09 5.36 14.14
C HIS A 216 -5.48 6.23 15.23
N LYS A 217 -4.22 5.93 15.59
CA LYS A 217 -3.52 6.57 16.71
C LYS A 217 -3.10 8.02 16.47
N ARG A 218 -3.07 8.50 15.22
CA ARG A 218 -2.67 9.89 14.89
C ARG A 218 -3.90 10.78 14.74
N ALA A 219 -3.78 12.03 15.16
CA ALA A 219 -4.82 13.03 14.99
C ALA A 219 -5.11 13.29 13.51
N LEU A 220 -6.37 13.16 13.12
CA LEU A 220 -6.87 13.44 11.78
C LEU A 220 -7.78 14.67 11.79
N PRO A 221 -7.89 15.40 10.66
CA PRO A 221 -8.93 16.41 10.48
C PRO A 221 -10.32 15.84 10.75
N VAL A 222 -11.15 16.64 11.41
CA VAL A 222 -12.56 16.36 11.67
C VAL A 222 -13.40 17.19 10.72
N LEU A 223 -14.35 16.54 10.05
CA LEU A 223 -15.34 17.12 9.16
C LEU A 223 -16.73 16.80 9.71
N TYR A 224 -17.73 17.60 9.35
CA TYR A 224 -19.13 17.33 9.70
C TYR A 224 -19.89 16.89 8.45
N ALA A 225 -20.77 15.90 8.62
CA ALA A 225 -21.62 15.42 7.53
C ALA A 225 -22.81 16.36 7.25
N SER A 226 -23.21 17.14 8.24
CA SER A 226 -24.32 18.09 8.16
C SER A 226 -24.15 19.24 9.15
N ASP A 227 -24.81 20.36 8.87
CA ASP A 227 -24.89 21.50 9.79
C ASP A 227 -25.52 21.10 11.13
N LEU A 228 -26.43 20.11 11.14
CA LEU A 228 -27.05 19.60 12.36
C LEU A 228 -26.02 18.88 13.25
N ALA A 229 -25.16 18.05 12.66
CA ALA A 229 -24.09 17.38 13.39
C ALA A 229 -23.06 18.38 13.92
N GLU A 230 -22.75 19.42 13.15
CA GLU A 230 -21.88 20.52 13.57
C GLU A 230 -22.48 21.31 14.74
N GLN A 231 -23.76 21.72 14.64
CA GLN A 231 -24.46 22.44 15.70
C GLN A 231 -24.57 21.60 16.98
N ARG A 232 -24.87 20.30 16.85
CA ARG A 232 -24.92 19.38 17.99
C ARG A 232 -23.56 19.30 18.67
N MET A 233 -22.49 19.07 17.90
CA MET A 233 -21.13 19.03 18.43
C MET A 233 -20.74 20.35 19.11
N HIS A 234 -21.08 21.48 18.51
CA HIS A 234 -20.82 22.80 19.08
C HIS A 234 -21.58 23.03 20.37
N HIS A 235 -22.85 22.60 20.45
CA HIS A 235 -23.66 22.67 21.66
C HIS A 235 -23.03 21.86 22.80
N GLU A 236 -22.63 20.62 22.54
CA GLU A 236 -21.98 19.77 23.54
C GLU A 236 -20.65 20.38 24.02
N LYS A 237 -19.83 20.91 23.10
CA LYS A 237 -18.59 21.63 23.45
C LYS A 237 -18.83 22.85 24.35
N LEU A 238 -19.92 23.59 24.13
CA LEU A 238 -20.28 24.76 24.95
C LEU A 238 -20.83 24.38 26.33
N GLN A 239 -21.56 23.26 26.42
CA GLN A 239 -22.11 22.78 27.69
C GLN A 239 -21.09 22.04 28.54
N LEU A 240 -19.96 21.64 27.96
CA LEU A 240 -18.86 21.03 28.69
C LEU A 240 -18.32 21.99 29.75
N ALA A 241 -18.48 21.64 31.03
CA ALA A 241 -17.89 22.40 32.14
C ALA A 241 -16.36 22.23 32.19
N GLY A 242 -15.83 21.15 31.61
CA GLY A 242 -14.43 20.76 31.60
C GLY A 242 -13.64 21.17 30.35
N ASN A 243 -12.49 20.53 30.15
CA ASN A 243 -11.61 20.80 29.02
C ASN A 243 -11.99 19.93 27.81
N ILE A 244 -12.36 20.56 26.68
CA ILE A 244 -12.72 19.85 25.43
C ILE A 244 -11.65 18.87 24.91
N PHE A 245 -10.39 19.06 25.30
CA PHE A 245 -9.27 18.19 24.89
C PHE A 245 -9.09 16.98 25.81
N ARG A 246 -9.79 16.93 26.95
CA ARG A 246 -9.89 15.78 27.85
C ARG A 246 -11.20 15.00 27.65
N ALA A 247 -12.25 15.65 27.16
CA ALA A 247 -13.53 14.99 26.87
C ALA A 247 -13.43 13.94 25.75
N LEU A 248 -14.25 12.89 25.89
CA LEU A 248 -14.45 11.84 24.90
C LEU A 248 -15.87 11.96 24.34
N PHE A 249 -15.98 12.26 23.04
CA PHE A 249 -17.25 12.39 22.34
C PHE A 249 -17.63 11.03 21.75
N ASP A 250 -18.79 10.52 22.14
CA ASP A 250 -19.38 9.31 21.57
C ASP A 250 -20.10 9.67 20.27
N VAL A 251 -19.54 9.23 19.14
CA VAL A 251 -19.92 9.68 17.81
C VAL A 251 -20.07 8.52 16.83
N ASP A 252 -20.93 8.73 15.83
CA ASP A 252 -20.90 7.95 14.60
C ASP A 252 -20.03 8.68 13.58
N VAL A 253 -19.09 7.98 12.96
CA VAL A 253 -18.16 8.56 11.99
C VAL A 253 -18.09 7.75 10.72
N ASN A 254 -18.03 8.44 9.59
CA ASN A 254 -17.55 7.90 8.35
C ASN A 254 -16.04 8.20 8.23
N ILE A 255 -15.24 7.22 7.79
CA ILE A 255 -13.80 7.37 7.66
C ILE A 255 -13.46 7.77 6.24
N GLU A 256 -12.98 9.00 6.06
CA GLU A 256 -12.47 9.45 4.76
C GLU A 256 -11.10 8.83 4.53
N ALA A 257 -10.96 8.03 3.47
CA ALA A 257 -9.72 7.34 3.13
C ALA A 257 -9.03 8.00 1.92
N GLY A 258 -7.70 8.13 2.00
CA GLY A 258 -6.91 8.57 0.86
C GLY A 258 -6.75 7.47 -0.20
N VAL A 259 -6.14 7.81 -1.33
CA VAL A 259 -5.87 6.89 -2.45
C VAL A 259 -5.10 5.62 -2.03
N SER A 260 -4.28 5.72 -0.97
CA SER A 260 -3.54 4.58 -0.39
C SER A 260 -4.35 3.72 0.58
N GLY A 261 -5.63 4.04 0.83
CA GLY A 261 -6.49 3.37 1.81
C GLY A 261 -6.23 3.79 3.27
N ARG A 262 -5.31 4.72 3.52
CA ARG A 262 -5.06 5.27 4.86
C ARG A 262 -6.14 6.29 5.24
N PRO A 263 -6.60 6.32 6.50
CA PRO A 263 -7.57 7.32 6.95
C PRO A 263 -6.94 8.71 6.89
N ILE A 264 -7.63 9.65 6.24
CA ILE A 264 -7.19 11.03 6.03
C ILE A 264 -8.05 12.04 6.78
N ALA A 265 -9.30 11.70 7.12
CA ALA A 265 -10.17 12.52 7.96
C ALA A 265 -11.28 11.66 8.61
N TYR A 266 -11.88 12.19 9.66
CA TYR A 266 -13.11 11.66 10.25
C TYR A 266 -14.26 12.57 9.88
N ARG A 267 -15.33 12.03 9.29
CA ARG A 267 -16.57 12.76 9.04
C ARG A 267 -17.61 12.37 10.07
N ILE A 268 -17.94 13.28 10.97
CA ILE A 268 -18.91 13.07 12.03
C ILE A 268 -20.31 13.08 11.42
N MET A 269 -21.00 11.95 11.59
CA MET A 269 -22.36 11.74 11.13
C MET A 269 -23.35 12.15 12.24
N GLN A 270 -23.08 11.71 13.47
CA GLN A 270 -23.93 11.96 14.63
C GLN A 270 -23.09 12.04 15.91
N VAL A 271 -23.56 12.84 16.86
CA VAL A 271 -23.02 12.94 18.22
C VAL A 271 -24.08 12.43 19.18
N HIS A 272 -23.75 11.42 19.97
CA HIS A 272 -24.67 10.78 20.90
C HIS A 272 -24.53 11.33 22.30
N ASP A 273 -23.30 11.37 22.81
CA ASP A 273 -23.03 11.73 24.20
C ASP A 273 -21.60 12.28 24.36
N VAL A 274 -21.32 12.88 25.52
CA VAL A 274 -19.97 13.31 25.90
C VAL A 274 -19.61 12.79 27.28
N LEU A 275 -18.53 12.02 27.32
CA LEU A 275 -17.95 11.50 28.55
C LEU A 275 -16.82 12.44 28.98
N ASP A 276 -16.89 12.90 30.22
CA ASP A 276 -15.77 13.62 30.84
C ASP A 276 -14.76 12.59 31.35
N ASP A 277 -13.51 12.66 30.87
CA ASP A 277 -12.43 11.80 31.35
C ASP A 277 -12.02 12.26 32.76
N ALA A 278 -12.67 11.70 33.78
CA ALA A 278 -12.29 11.84 35.18
C ALA A 278 -11.00 11.04 35.46
N GLY A 279 -9.88 11.48 34.89
CA GLY A 279 -8.54 10.95 35.15
C GLY A 279 -7.80 11.74 36.22
N ASP A 280 -7.74 11.15 37.42
CA ASP A 280 -6.94 11.40 38.64
C ASP A 280 -7.17 12.67 39.49
N GLU A 281 -8.12 12.56 40.43
CA GLU A 281 -7.91 12.99 41.82
C GLU A 281 -7.36 11.80 42.63
N THR A 282 -6.03 11.68 42.76
CA THR A 282 -5.24 10.93 43.78
C THR A 282 -3.78 10.87 43.25
N LEU A 283 -2.71 11.31 43.91
CA LEU A 283 -2.42 11.64 45.31
C LEU A 283 -1.47 12.85 45.34
N ASP A 284 -1.84 13.87 46.12
CA ASP A 284 -0.84 14.62 46.88
C ASP A 284 -0.17 13.63 47.85
N LEU A 285 1.15 13.47 47.73
CA LEU A 285 2.15 13.34 48.81
C LEU A 285 3.56 13.27 48.19
#